data_AF-A0A225VKZ5-F1
#
_entry.id   AF-A0A225VKZ5-F1
#
_cell.length_a   1.000
_cell.length_b   1.000
_cell.length_c   1.000
_cell.angle_alpha   90.00
_cell.angle_beta   90.00
_cell.angle_gamma   90.00
#
_symmetry.space_group_name_H-M   'P 1'
#
loop_
_entity.id
_entity.type
_entity.pdbx_description
1 polymer ?
#
loop_
_entity_poly.entity_id
_entity_poly.type
_entity_poly.pdbx_seq_one_letter_code
_entity_poly.pdbx_strand_id
1 'polypeptide(L)'
;MMKQYLALMSKRCWMVMFTSREKYLYFHLRADLSPTAVKTIDKHIKFMKDNARAFWDMLHLFVMKTQPEKGKDAGARNDDYTTSSVIYTDRSTRHETVGHGSEKRLERMFKRGVPRTIFWEPGFWLYSLKVCYLFFAHLKTPNSLGGKFTLEQNVEAAELEFPARTQWTPYCSDIDRFADVPKEVRDQLKPERVCPSKPHPFSCG
;
A
#
# COMPACT_ATOMS: atom_id res chain seq x y z
N MET A 1 -7.34 20.35 6.44
CA MET A 1 -7.13 18.92 6.17
C MET A 1 -7.82 18.51 4.87
N MET A 2 -9.14 18.73 4.71
CA MET A 2 -9.88 18.33 3.50
C MET A 2 -9.27 18.78 2.16
N LYS A 3 -8.95 20.08 2.00
CA LYS A 3 -8.29 20.59 0.79
C LYS A 3 -6.96 19.90 0.48
N GLN A 4 -6.14 19.62 1.52
CA GLN A 4 -4.87 18.91 1.35
C GLN A 4 -5.08 17.44 0.99
N TYR A 5 -6.11 16.80 1.55
CA TYR A 5 -6.50 15.45 1.17
C TYR A 5 -6.87 15.38 -0.31
N LEU A 6 -7.81 16.23 -0.78
CA LEU A 6 -8.22 16.26 -2.18
C LEU A 6 -7.04 16.53 -3.12
N ALA A 7 -6.15 17.47 -2.76
CA ALA A 7 -4.92 17.71 -3.51
C ALA A 7 -4.02 16.47 -3.58
N LEU A 8 -3.81 15.77 -2.46
CA LEU A 8 -3.04 14.52 -2.43
C LEU A 8 -3.70 13.41 -3.27
N MET A 9 -5.03 13.32 -3.29
CA MET A 9 -5.75 12.33 -4.09
C MET A 9 -5.61 12.59 -5.58
N SER A 10 -5.59 13.87 -5.99
CA SER A 10 -5.41 14.26 -7.40
C SER A 10 -4.07 13.81 -7.99
N LYS A 11 -3.03 13.64 -7.15
CA LYS A 11 -1.71 13.13 -7.56
C LYS A 11 -1.72 11.63 -7.87
N ARG A 12 -2.80 10.91 -7.58
CA ARG A 12 -2.93 9.47 -7.82
C ARG A 12 -1.79 8.65 -7.20
N CYS A 13 -1.44 8.95 -5.95
CA CYS A 13 -0.30 8.35 -5.23
C CYS A 13 -0.28 6.80 -5.28
N TRP A 14 -1.46 6.17 -5.33
CA TRP A 14 -1.59 4.71 -5.47
C TRP A 14 -1.08 4.16 -6.81
N MET A 15 -1.11 4.94 -7.88
CA MET A 15 -0.54 4.55 -9.17
C MET A 15 0.98 4.63 -9.13
N VAL A 16 1.53 5.66 -8.48
CA VAL A 16 2.98 5.80 -8.26
C VAL A 16 3.47 4.62 -7.41
N MET A 17 2.77 4.33 -6.32
CA MET A 17 2.96 3.15 -5.47
C MET A 17 2.98 1.84 -6.29
N PHE A 18 1.97 1.59 -7.13
CA PHE A 18 1.92 0.37 -7.96
C PHE A 18 3.01 0.29 -9.03
N THR A 19 3.38 1.44 -9.60
CA THR A 19 4.41 1.49 -10.64
C THR A 19 5.80 1.27 -10.05
N SER A 20 6.04 1.79 -8.84
CA SER A 20 7.31 1.71 -8.10
C SER A 20 7.48 0.42 -7.31
N ARG A 21 6.43 -0.41 -7.23
CA ARG A 21 6.51 -1.72 -6.57
C ARG A 21 7.64 -2.55 -7.15
N GLU A 22 8.16 -3.45 -6.32
CA GLU A 22 9.13 -4.43 -6.75
C GLU A 22 8.53 -5.36 -7.84
N LYS A 23 9.29 -5.57 -8.92
CA LYS A 23 8.86 -6.40 -10.05
C LYS A 23 9.61 -7.74 -10.08
N TYR A 24 10.70 -7.84 -9.33
CA TYR A 24 11.48 -9.06 -9.20
C TYR A 24 10.97 -9.93 -8.06
N LEU A 25 11.12 -11.25 -8.22
CA LEU A 25 10.90 -12.22 -7.18
C LEU A 25 12.25 -12.56 -6.55
N TYR A 26 12.42 -12.33 -5.26
CA TYR A 26 13.67 -12.59 -4.54
C TYR A 26 13.78 -14.04 -4.09
N PHE A 27 12.67 -14.74 -3.84
CA PHE A 27 12.65 -16.07 -3.24
C PHE A 27 12.24 -17.16 -4.25
N HIS A 28 11.56 -16.78 -5.34
CA HIS A 28 11.07 -17.70 -6.36
C HIS A 28 11.62 -17.38 -7.75
N LEU A 29 11.84 -18.40 -8.57
CA LEU A 29 12.12 -18.22 -9.99
C LEU A 29 10.86 -18.48 -10.81
N ARG A 30 10.59 -17.61 -11.78
CA ARG A 30 9.47 -17.80 -12.70
C ARG A 30 9.57 -19.12 -13.49
N ALA A 31 10.79 -19.58 -13.77
CA ALA A 31 11.05 -20.85 -14.47
C ALA A 31 10.64 -22.08 -13.65
N ASP A 32 10.62 -21.98 -12.32
CA ASP A 32 10.24 -23.07 -11.42
C ASP A 32 8.72 -23.16 -11.23
N LEU A 33 7.96 -22.21 -11.76
CA LEU A 33 6.51 -22.13 -11.62
C LEU A 33 5.80 -22.76 -12.83
N SER A 34 4.74 -23.51 -12.56
CA SER A 34 3.88 -24.02 -13.63
C SER A 34 3.23 -22.86 -14.42
N PRO A 35 2.90 -23.07 -15.72
CA PRO A 35 2.20 -22.05 -16.51
C PRO A 35 0.90 -21.55 -15.85
N THR A 36 0.19 -22.45 -15.16
CA THR A 36 -1.03 -22.13 -14.40
C THR A 36 -0.75 -21.23 -13.21
N ALA A 37 0.34 -21.48 -12.47
CA ALA A 37 0.76 -20.65 -11.34
C ALA A 37 1.17 -19.25 -11.82
N VAL A 38 1.96 -19.16 -12.88
CA VAL A 38 2.36 -17.88 -13.50
C VAL A 38 1.13 -17.06 -13.91
N LYS A 39 0.20 -17.66 -14.67
CA LYS A 39 -1.05 -17.00 -15.08
C LYS A 39 -1.90 -16.55 -13.89
N THR A 40 -1.83 -17.29 -12.77
CA THR A 40 -2.56 -16.95 -11.55
C THR A 40 -1.92 -15.78 -10.81
N ILE A 41 -0.58 -15.70 -10.79
CA ILE A 41 0.16 -14.54 -10.28
C ILE A 41 -0.11 -13.30 -11.14
N ASP A 42 -0.08 -13.41 -12.48
CA ASP A 42 -0.37 -12.28 -13.37
C ASP A 42 -1.78 -11.70 -13.14
N LYS A 43 -2.77 -12.57 -12.91
CA LYS A 43 -4.13 -12.16 -12.54
C LYS A 43 -4.17 -11.43 -11.19
N HIS A 44 -3.35 -11.86 -10.23
CA HIS A 44 -3.27 -11.18 -8.93
C HIS A 44 -2.57 -9.81 -9.06
N ILE A 45 -1.51 -9.71 -9.86
CA ILE A 45 -0.86 -8.42 -10.15
C ILE A 45 -1.85 -7.47 -10.83
N LYS A 46 -2.69 -7.96 -11.76
CA LYS A 46 -3.76 -7.15 -12.34
C LYS A 46 -4.75 -6.69 -11.28
N PHE A 47 -5.17 -7.58 -10.38
CA PHE A 47 -6.04 -7.21 -9.26
C PHE A 47 -5.42 -6.12 -8.38
N MET A 48 -4.13 -6.24 -8.04
CA MET A 48 -3.39 -5.22 -7.30
C MET A 48 -3.43 -3.88 -8.03
N LYS A 49 -3.21 -3.86 -9.36
CA LYS A 49 -3.29 -2.64 -10.18
C LYS A 49 -4.68 -2.01 -10.12
N ASP A 50 -5.71 -2.81 -10.41
CA ASP A 50 -7.10 -2.37 -10.49
C ASP A 50 -7.60 -1.83 -9.13
N ASN A 51 -7.02 -2.34 -8.03
CA ASN A 51 -7.43 -2.00 -6.66
C ASN A 51 -6.36 -1.21 -5.90
N ALA A 52 -5.32 -0.70 -6.57
CA ALA A 52 -4.17 -0.05 -5.92
C ALA A 52 -4.62 1.10 -5.00
N ARG A 53 -5.72 1.77 -5.36
CA ARG A 53 -6.33 2.80 -4.53
C ARG A 53 -6.77 2.30 -3.16
N ALA A 54 -7.41 1.13 -3.11
CA ALA A 54 -7.85 0.52 -1.85
C ALA A 54 -6.67 0.06 -0.99
N PHE A 55 -5.63 -0.50 -1.60
CA PHE A 55 -4.38 -0.82 -0.90
C PHE A 55 -3.79 0.44 -0.27
N TRP A 56 -3.64 1.52 -1.04
CA TRP A 56 -3.09 2.77 -0.54
C TRP A 56 -3.94 3.36 0.59
N ASP A 57 -5.27 3.35 0.46
CA ASP A 57 -6.20 3.87 1.47
C ASP A 57 -6.15 3.07 2.79
N MET A 58 -5.97 1.75 2.73
CA MET A 58 -5.88 0.89 3.92
C MET A 58 -4.59 1.15 4.71
N LEU A 59 -3.50 1.47 4.01
CA LEU A 59 -2.18 1.71 4.62
C LEU A 59 -2.01 3.15 5.10
N HIS A 60 -2.80 4.07 4.55
CA HIS A 60 -2.80 5.50 4.88
C HIS A 60 -4.18 5.94 5.36
N LEU A 61 -4.61 5.43 6.51
CA LEU A 61 -5.85 5.90 7.12
C LEU A 61 -5.67 7.32 7.71
N PHE A 62 -6.51 8.26 7.28
CA PHE A 62 -6.58 9.61 7.80
C PHE A 62 -7.77 9.75 8.77
N VAL A 63 -7.56 10.37 9.93
CA VAL A 63 -8.67 10.69 10.84
C VAL A 63 -9.48 11.84 10.24
N MET A 64 -10.72 11.56 9.83
CA MET A 64 -11.65 12.55 9.28
C MET A 64 -12.74 12.87 10.30
N LYS A 65 -12.96 14.15 10.58
CA LYS A 65 -14.13 14.58 11.35
C LYS A 65 -15.34 14.59 10.42
N THR A 66 -16.32 13.73 10.67
CA THR A 66 -17.54 13.58 9.86
C THR A 66 -18.75 14.30 10.46
N GLN A 67 -18.61 14.80 11.69
CA GLN A 67 -19.64 15.53 12.43
C GLN A 67 -18.99 16.51 13.42
N PRO A 68 -19.70 17.56 13.87
CA PRO A 68 -19.23 18.44 14.93
C PRO A 68 -19.05 17.68 16.25
N GLU A 69 -18.16 18.19 17.11
CA GLU A 69 -18.05 17.72 18.49
C GLU A 69 -19.36 17.99 19.24
N LYS A 70 -19.73 17.10 20.17
CA LYS A 70 -20.95 17.25 20.96
C LYS A 70 -21.00 18.65 21.60
N GLY A 71 -22.11 19.35 21.39
CA GLY A 71 -22.35 20.70 21.92
C GLY A 71 -21.77 21.85 21.09
N LYS A 72 -21.26 21.62 19.86
CA LYS A 72 -20.84 22.66 18.93
C LYS A 72 -21.76 22.72 17.71
N ASP A 73 -22.20 23.92 17.33
CA ASP A 73 -22.94 24.14 16.09
C ASP A 73 -22.07 23.89 14.86
N ALA A 74 -22.65 23.24 13.85
CA ALA A 74 -21.97 22.93 12.59
C ALA A 74 -21.69 24.18 11.74
N GLY A 75 -22.54 25.22 11.84
CA GLY A 75 -22.39 26.51 11.16
C GLY A 75 -21.94 26.40 9.70
N ALA A 76 -21.03 27.29 9.27
CA ALA A 76 -20.42 27.28 7.94
C ALA A 76 -19.50 26.06 7.65
N ARG A 77 -19.28 25.16 8.62
CA ARG A 77 -18.50 23.92 8.45
C ARG A 77 -19.37 22.70 8.14
N ASN A 78 -20.69 22.87 8.02
CA ASN A 78 -21.60 21.77 7.70
C ASN A 78 -21.21 21.07 6.38
N ASP A 79 -20.88 21.86 5.35
CA ASP A 79 -20.46 21.33 4.05
C ASP A 79 -19.14 20.55 4.11
N ASP A 80 -18.21 20.97 4.98
CA ASP A 80 -16.95 20.27 5.23
C ASP A 80 -17.19 18.89 5.89
N TYR A 81 -18.16 18.80 6.82
CA TYR A 81 -18.53 17.53 7.47
C TYR A 81 -19.23 16.58 6.50
N THR A 82 -20.15 17.10 5.68
CA THR A 82 -20.81 16.33 4.61
C THR A 82 -19.79 15.77 3.63
N THR A 83 -18.88 16.60 3.14
CA THR A 83 -17.80 16.17 2.23
C THR A 83 -16.91 15.10 2.88
N SER A 84 -16.55 15.29 4.16
CA SER A 84 -15.76 14.31 4.92
C SER A 84 -16.48 12.99 5.10
N SER A 85 -17.79 13.02 5.35
CA SER A 85 -18.63 11.84 5.50
C SER A 85 -18.74 11.03 4.22
N VAL A 86 -18.92 11.70 3.07
CA VAL A 86 -18.93 11.06 1.74
C VAL A 86 -17.61 10.36 1.48
N ILE A 87 -16.47 11.02 1.72
CA ILE A 87 -15.14 10.44 1.51
C ILE A 87 -14.89 9.26 2.44
N TYR A 88 -15.28 9.38 3.71
CA TYR A 88 -15.15 8.29 4.67
C TYR A 88 -15.93 7.05 4.21
N THR A 89 -17.19 7.26 3.81
CA THR A 89 -18.08 6.18 3.35
C THR A 89 -17.51 5.51 2.10
N ASP A 90 -17.11 6.30 1.12
CA ASP A 90 -16.49 5.82 -0.12
C ASP A 90 -15.22 4.98 0.13
N ARG A 91 -14.38 5.38 1.10
CA ARG A 91 -13.22 4.58 1.54
C ARG A 91 -13.64 3.27 2.23
N SER A 92 -14.64 3.32 3.12
CA SER A 92 -15.14 2.13 3.82
C SER A 92 -15.70 1.11 2.83
N THR A 93 -16.55 1.56 1.90
CA THR A 93 -17.14 0.70 0.87
C THR A 93 -16.07 0.07 -0.02
N ARG A 94 -15.05 0.83 -0.45
CA ARG A 94 -13.90 0.26 -1.16
C ARG A 94 -13.18 -0.79 -0.31
N HIS A 95 -12.95 -0.51 0.96
CA HIS A 95 -12.23 -1.42 1.84
C HIS A 95 -12.97 -2.75 1.99
N GLU A 96 -14.27 -2.69 2.26
CA GLU A 96 -15.14 -3.86 2.36
C GLU A 96 -15.18 -4.63 1.03
N THR A 97 -15.35 -3.94 -0.09
CA THR A 97 -15.44 -4.57 -1.42
C THR A 97 -14.16 -5.34 -1.79
N VAL A 98 -12.99 -4.74 -1.55
CA VAL A 98 -11.69 -5.35 -1.89
C VAL A 98 -11.28 -6.40 -0.87
N GLY A 99 -11.57 -6.16 0.42
CA GLY A 99 -11.30 -7.09 1.50
C GLY A 99 -12.18 -8.33 1.45
N HIS A 100 -13.42 -8.20 0.97
CA HIS A 100 -14.36 -9.31 0.90
C HIS A 100 -13.83 -10.45 0.03
N GLY A 101 -13.67 -11.62 0.64
CA GLY A 101 -13.19 -12.82 -0.04
C GLY A 101 -11.71 -12.80 -0.42
N SER A 102 -10.91 -11.89 0.15
CA SER A 102 -9.45 -11.86 -0.01
C SER A 102 -8.80 -13.19 0.38
N GLU A 103 -9.15 -13.76 1.54
CA GLU A 103 -8.66 -15.08 1.97
C GLU A 103 -9.03 -16.20 0.98
N LYS A 104 -10.31 -16.25 0.56
CA LYS A 104 -10.78 -17.23 -0.43
C LYS A 104 -10.04 -17.10 -1.76
N ARG A 105 -9.67 -15.87 -2.15
CA ARG A 105 -8.84 -15.63 -3.34
C ARG A 105 -7.46 -16.24 -3.17
N LEU A 106 -6.79 -16.02 -2.04
CA LEU A 106 -5.47 -16.59 -1.76
C LEU A 106 -5.50 -18.12 -1.76
N GLU A 107 -6.47 -18.72 -1.09
CA GLU A 107 -6.62 -20.18 -1.09
C GLU A 107 -6.86 -20.75 -2.49
N ARG A 108 -7.61 -20.04 -3.36
CA ARG A 108 -7.73 -20.43 -4.77
C ARG A 108 -6.41 -20.32 -5.55
N MET A 109 -5.55 -19.38 -5.20
CA MET A 109 -4.23 -19.26 -5.83
C MET A 109 -3.33 -20.44 -5.44
N PHE A 110 -3.31 -20.80 -4.17
CA PHE A 110 -2.51 -21.94 -3.69
C PHE A 110 -2.97 -23.26 -4.31
N LYS A 111 -4.29 -23.49 -4.40
CA LYS A 111 -4.85 -24.66 -5.10
C LYS A 111 -4.48 -24.71 -6.59
N ARG A 112 -4.09 -23.60 -7.20
CA ARG A 112 -3.63 -23.49 -8.60
C ARG A 112 -2.11 -23.60 -8.74
N GLY A 113 -1.42 -24.02 -7.68
CA GLY A 113 0.03 -24.26 -7.69
C GLY A 113 0.88 -23.02 -7.44
N VAL A 114 0.29 -21.89 -7.00
CA VAL A 114 1.10 -20.77 -6.50
C VAL A 114 1.69 -21.17 -5.14
N PRO A 115 3.00 -21.05 -4.93
CA PRO A 115 3.62 -21.44 -3.66
C PRO A 115 3.11 -20.53 -2.53
N ARG A 116 2.89 -21.11 -1.34
CA ARG A 116 2.44 -20.34 -0.19
C ARG A 116 3.47 -19.28 0.21
N THR A 117 4.75 -19.51 0.00
CA THR A 117 5.83 -18.55 0.29
C THR A 117 5.82 -17.30 -0.59
N ILE A 118 4.98 -17.22 -1.64
CA ILE A 118 4.92 -16.07 -2.55
C ILE A 118 4.56 -14.76 -1.84
N PHE A 119 3.87 -14.79 -0.70
CA PHE A 119 3.47 -13.56 -0.01
C PHE A 119 4.63 -12.83 0.68
N TRP A 120 5.78 -13.49 0.82
CA TRP A 120 7.01 -12.85 1.27
C TRP A 120 7.71 -12.07 0.16
N GLU A 121 7.26 -12.21 -1.09
CA GLU A 121 7.81 -11.44 -2.20
C GLU A 121 7.41 -9.97 -2.09
N PRO A 122 8.37 -9.02 -2.06
CA PRO A 122 8.08 -7.60 -1.85
C PRO A 122 7.11 -7.00 -2.90
N GLY A 123 7.13 -7.56 -4.11
CA GLY A 123 6.27 -7.15 -5.22
C GLY A 123 4.86 -7.73 -5.20
N PHE A 124 4.57 -8.66 -4.27
CA PHE A 124 3.33 -9.42 -4.21
C PHE A 124 2.49 -8.98 -3.02
N TRP A 125 1.55 -8.06 -3.25
CA TRP A 125 0.80 -7.46 -2.16
C TRP A 125 -0.39 -8.32 -1.75
N LEU A 126 -0.51 -8.52 -0.44
CA LEU A 126 -1.71 -9.04 0.18
C LEU A 126 -2.57 -7.89 0.69
N TYR A 127 -3.88 -8.01 0.48
CA TYR A 127 -4.80 -7.02 1.02
C TYR A 127 -5.03 -7.29 2.51
N SER A 128 -4.51 -6.42 3.38
CA SER A 128 -4.77 -6.54 4.82
C SER A 128 -6.20 -6.16 5.16
N LEU A 129 -6.83 -6.99 6.00
CA LEU A 129 -8.11 -6.68 6.64
C LEU A 129 -7.94 -5.80 7.89
N LYS A 130 -6.72 -5.76 8.45
CA LYS A 130 -6.38 -4.88 9.57
C LYS A 130 -5.91 -3.54 9.01
N VAL A 131 -6.62 -2.49 9.38
CA VAL A 131 -6.29 -1.12 8.97
C VAL A 131 -5.04 -0.65 9.71
N CYS A 132 -4.09 -0.08 8.98
CA CYS A 132 -2.90 0.54 9.56
C CYS A 132 -3.16 2.04 9.73
N TYR A 133 -3.06 2.52 10.98
CA TYR A 133 -3.16 3.95 11.25
C TYR A 133 -1.91 4.67 10.74
N LEU A 134 -2.11 5.81 10.08
CA LEU A 134 -1.04 6.73 9.79
C LEU A 134 -0.79 7.59 11.04
N PHE A 135 0.42 7.56 11.57
CA PHE A 135 0.81 8.48 12.64
C PHE A 135 1.11 9.84 12.02
N PHE A 136 0.41 10.87 12.47
CA PHE A 136 0.68 12.25 12.06
C PHE A 136 1.65 12.90 13.03
N ALA A 137 2.54 13.74 12.51
CA ALA A 137 3.29 14.66 13.35
C ALA A 137 2.31 15.48 14.18
N HIS A 138 2.63 15.66 15.46
CA HIS A 138 1.80 16.47 16.34
C HIS A 138 1.70 17.90 15.79
N LEU A 139 0.54 18.55 15.93
CA LEU A 139 0.27 19.88 15.35
C LEU A 139 1.25 20.98 15.81
N LYS A 140 1.94 20.75 16.93
CA LYS A 140 2.97 21.65 17.50
C LYS A 140 4.38 21.31 17.05
N THR A 141 4.61 20.17 16.39
CA THR A 141 5.91 19.79 15.86
C THR A 141 6.17 20.57 14.58
N PRO A 142 7.17 21.47 14.55
CA PRO A 142 7.53 22.17 13.33
C PRO A 142 8.21 21.21 12.35
N ASN A 143 7.99 21.43 11.06
CA ASN A 143 8.78 20.79 10.01
C ASN A 143 10.18 21.42 9.92
N SER A 144 11.02 20.91 9.02
CA SER A 144 12.40 21.39 8.81
C SER A 144 12.51 22.88 8.45
N LEU A 145 11.42 23.50 8.00
CA LEU A 145 11.36 24.92 7.65
C LEU A 145 10.71 25.78 8.76
N GLY A 146 10.46 25.22 9.94
CA GLY A 146 9.80 25.92 11.06
C GLY A 146 8.27 26.05 10.91
N GLY A 147 7.68 25.49 9.84
CA GLY A 147 6.25 25.52 9.55
C GLY A 147 5.49 24.28 10.03
N LYS A 148 4.19 24.22 9.75
CA LYS A 148 3.38 23.00 10.02
C LYS A 148 3.60 21.96 8.92
N PHE A 149 3.60 20.69 9.28
CA PHE A 149 3.59 19.59 8.30
C PHE A 149 2.36 19.67 7.39
N THR A 150 2.58 19.56 6.08
CA THR A 150 1.51 19.28 5.12
C THR A 150 1.09 17.81 5.23
N LEU A 151 -0.07 17.46 4.68
CA LEU A 151 -0.53 16.07 4.63
C LEU A 151 0.45 15.17 3.87
N GLU A 152 1.04 15.69 2.80
CA GLU A 152 2.04 14.99 2.01
C GLU A 152 3.32 14.75 2.82
N GLN A 153 3.83 15.77 3.52
CA GLN A 153 4.99 15.62 4.40
C GLN A 153 4.72 14.61 5.52
N ASN A 154 3.48 14.53 6.03
CA ASN A 154 3.12 13.51 7.02
C ASN A 154 3.12 12.09 6.42
N VAL A 155 2.61 11.92 5.20
CA VAL A 155 2.65 10.62 4.51
C VAL A 155 4.09 10.21 4.30
N GLU A 156 4.92 11.09 3.75
CA GLU A 156 6.34 10.84 3.51
C GLU A 156 7.09 10.51 4.81
N ALA A 157 6.92 11.29 5.87
CA ALA A 157 7.54 11.02 7.16
C ALA A 157 7.13 9.66 7.74
N ALA A 158 5.85 9.29 7.64
CA ALA A 158 5.37 8.01 8.13
C ALA A 158 5.77 6.82 7.24
N GLU A 159 6.07 7.05 5.96
CA GLU A 159 6.67 6.06 5.08
C GLU A 159 8.17 5.86 5.41
N LEU A 160 8.89 6.94 5.74
CA LEU A 160 10.29 6.91 6.16
C LEU A 160 10.50 6.23 7.51
N GLU A 161 9.59 6.45 8.47
CA GLU A 161 9.72 5.87 9.81
C GLU A 161 9.33 4.39 9.86
N PHE A 162 8.42 3.96 8.97
CA PHE A 162 7.97 2.58 8.89
C PHE A 162 8.06 2.04 7.45
N PRO A 163 9.28 1.92 6.88
CA PRO A 163 9.46 1.54 5.48
C PRO A 163 8.91 0.13 5.19
N ALA A 164 9.09 -0.81 6.14
CA ALA A 164 8.59 -2.17 6.05
C ALA A 164 7.05 -2.26 5.98
N ARG A 165 6.31 -1.31 6.59
CA ARG A 165 4.84 -1.24 6.53
C ARG A 165 4.33 -1.07 5.11
N THR A 166 5.14 -0.43 4.28
CA THR A 166 4.73 -0.06 2.93
C THR A 166 5.27 -1.00 1.87
N GLN A 167 6.34 -1.77 2.06
CA GLN A 167 6.85 -2.77 1.07
C GLN A 167 7.14 -2.27 -0.38
N TRP A 168 6.68 -1.08 -0.79
CA TRP A 168 6.74 -0.51 -2.15
C TRP A 168 7.45 0.85 -2.19
N THR A 169 7.82 1.42 -1.05
CA THR A 169 8.41 2.76 -1.01
C THR A 169 9.87 2.70 -1.43
N PRO A 170 10.39 3.78 -2.05
CA PRO A 170 11.82 3.89 -2.34
C PRO A 170 12.67 3.90 -1.07
N TYR A 171 12.06 4.14 0.08
CA TYR A 171 12.69 4.22 1.40
C TYR A 171 12.98 2.85 2.02
N CYS A 172 12.37 1.77 1.52
CA CYS A 172 12.57 0.43 2.05
C CYS A 172 13.78 -0.23 1.39
N SER A 173 14.84 -0.51 2.16
CA SER A 173 16.00 -1.27 1.68
C SER A 173 15.69 -2.77 1.64
N ASP A 174 16.54 -3.57 0.97
CA ASP A 174 16.37 -5.04 1.01
C ASP A 174 16.52 -5.60 2.43
N ILE A 175 17.36 -4.97 3.26
CA ILE A 175 17.50 -5.33 4.67
C ILE A 175 16.17 -5.11 5.40
N ASP A 176 15.52 -3.97 5.19
CA ASP A 176 14.22 -3.66 5.80
C ASP A 176 13.12 -4.60 5.30
N ARG A 177 13.13 -4.93 3.99
CA ARG A 177 12.17 -5.86 3.38
C ARG A 177 12.28 -7.26 3.99
N PHE A 178 13.48 -7.72 4.29
CA PHE A 178 13.74 -9.09 4.74
C PHE A 178 13.75 -9.25 6.26
N ALA A 179 13.69 -8.15 7.02
CA ALA A 179 13.70 -8.17 8.48
C ALA A 179 12.61 -9.10 9.05
N ASP A 180 11.40 -9.03 8.48
CA ASP A 180 10.23 -9.79 8.94
C ASP A 180 10.03 -11.14 8.21
N VAL A 181 10.86 -11.46 7.20
CA VAL A 181 10.74 -12.70 6.43
C VAL A 181 11.28 -13.88 7.27
N PRO A 182 10.54 -14.99 7.44
CA PRO A 182 11.01 -16.16 8.18
C PRO A 182 12.35 -16.68 7.65
N LYS A 183 13.19 -17.20 8.54
CA LYS A 183 14.55 -17.64 8.19
C LYS A 183 14.52 -18.68 7.06
N GLU A 184 13.55 -19.59 7.08
CA GLU A 184 13.40 -20.68 6.12
C GLU A 184 13.09 -20.17 4.70
N VAL A 185 12.49 -18.99 4.60
CA VAL A 185 12.22 -18.32 3.32
C VAL A 185 13.42 -17.48 2.91
N ARG A 186 14.07 -16.78 3.85
CA ARG A 186 15.32 -16.04 3.56
C ARG A 186 16.44 -16.94 3.06
N ASP A 187 16.52 -18.17 3.57
CA ASP A 187 17.50 -19.16 3.12
C ASP A 187 17.27 -19.59 1.64
N GLN A 188 16.11 -19.25 1.05
CA GLN A 188 15.79 -19.48 -0.37
C GLN A 188 16.11 -18.29 -1.28
N LEU A 189 16.69 -17.21 -0.73
CA LEU A 189 17.05 -16.02 -1.48
C LEU A 189 17.86 -16.38 -2.72
N LYS A 190 17.36 -15.96 -3.88
CA LYS A 190 18.02 -16.23 -5.16
C LYS A 190 19.14 -15.22 -5.38
N PRO A 191 20.31 -15.63 -5.91
CA PRO A 191 21.39 -14.70 -6.18
C PRO A 191 20.96 -13.60 -7.16
N GLU A 192 21.47 -12.37 -6.98
CA GLU A 192 21.26 -11.23 -7.89
C GLU A 192 21.67 -11.51 -9.35
N ARG A 193 22.44 -12.57 -9.63
CA ARG A 193 22.77 -12.95 -11.01
C ARG A 193 21.63 -13.69 -11.72
N VAL A 194 20.67 -14.21 -10.94
CA VAL A 194 19.50 -14.95 -11.43
C VAL A 194 18.25 -14.05 -11.45
N CYS A 195 18.18 -13.05 -10.57
CA CYS A 195 17.25 -11.92 -10.69
C CYS A 195 17.90 -10.82 -11.52
N PRO A 196 17.47 -10.55 -12.75
CA PRO A 196 18.20 -9.65 -13.64
C PRO A 196 18.57 -8.34 -12.94
N SER A 197 19.87 -8.13 -12.75
CA SER A 197 20.47 -6.89 -12.25
C SER A 197 19.76 -5.69 -12.88
N LYS A 198 19.21 -4.79 -12.04
CA LYS A 198 18.42 -3.62 -12.41
C LYS A 198 18.83 -3.03 -13.78
N PRO A 199 18.04 -3.23 -14.84
CA PRO A 199 18.13 -2.38 -16.01
C PRO A 199 17.25 -1.15 -15.78
N HIS A 200 17.72 -0.04 -16.32
CA HIS A 200 17.00 1.22 -16.53
C HIS A 200 15.52 1.06 -16.95
N PRO A 201 14.68 2.10 -16.69
CA PRO A 201 13.24 2.00 -16.67
C PRO A 201 12.71 1.40 -17.97
N PHE A 202 11.92 0.35 -17.84
CA PHE A 202 11.01 -0.06 -18.91
C PHE A 202 10.06 1.11 -19.19
N SER A 203 10.37 1.84 -20.26
CA SER A 203 9.45 2.67 -21.03
C SER A 203 8.28 1.81 -21.48
N CYS A 204 7.06 2.25 -21.19
CA CYS A 204 5.86 1.77 -21.85
C CYS A 204 5.95 2.10 -23.35
N GLY A 205 5.91 1.07 -24.19
CA GLY A 205 5.11 1.04 -25.41
C GLY A 205 3.85 0.22 -25.15
#